data_AF-A0A1V5RAU0-F1
#
_entry.id   AF-A0A1V5RAU0-F1
#
_cell.length_a   1.000
_cell.length_b   1.000
_cell.length_c   1.000
_cell.angle_alpha   90.00
_cell.angle_beta   90.00
_cell.angle_gamma   90.00
#
_symmetry.space_group_name_H-M   'P 1'
#
loop_
_entity.id
_entity.type
_entity.pdbx_description
1 polymer ?
#
loop_
_entity_poly.entity_id
_entity_poly.type
_entity_poly.pdbx_seq_one_letter_code
_entity_poly.pdbx_strand_id
1 'polypeptide(L)'
;MIAKQECIDALSVAMKPDLEPNVEVRVAASYACADVAKKVRDSQGAASLASALVAALKDTVGDVRAAALHSMASLKADASVKQQLNTALTDALDDDYYWAREAAKASMRKLGMRVPKE
;
A
#
# COMPACT_ATOMS: atom_id res chain seq x y z
N MET A 1 -1.11 -22.05 0.35
CA MET A 1 -0.21 -21.50 -0.67
C MET A 1 0.46 -20.25 -0.11
N ILE A 2 1.79 -20.23 -0.07
CA ILE A 2 2.59 -19.03 0.16
C ILE A 2 2.43 -18.15 -1.10
N ALA A 3 2.21 -16.85 -0.93
CA ALA A 3 2.31 -15.95 -2.08
C ALA A 3 3.77 -15.94 -2.55
N LYS A 4 4.02 -16.39 -3.78
CA LYS A 4 5.38 -16.40 -4.35
C LYS A 4 5.84 -14.97 -4.60
N GLN A 5 7.13 -14.71 -4.41
CA GLN A 5 7.76 -13.40 -4.69
C GLN A 5 7.42 -12.89 -6.10
N GLU A 6 7.35 -13.80 -7.08
CA GLU A 6 6.90 -13.53 -8.47
C GLU A 6 5.56 -12.78 -8.54
N CYS A 7 4.62 -13.08 -7.64
CA CYS A 7 3.32 -12.41 -7.60
C CYS A 7 3.45 -10.97 -7.06
N ILE A 8 4.32 -10.75 -6.07
CA ILE A 8 4.62 -9.42 -5.54
C ILE A 8 5.28 -8.58 -6.63
N ASP A 9 6.24 -9.16 -7.36
CA ASP A 9 6.96 -8.48 -8.43
C ASP A 9 6.03 -8.11 -9.59
N ALA A 10 5.15 -9.04 -10.01
CA ALA A 10 4.15 -8.77 -11.04
C ALA A 10 3.19 -7.64 -10.65
N LEU A 11 2.67 -7.63 -9.42
CA LEU A 11 1.83 -6.53 -8.93
C LEU A 11 2.60 -5.22 -8.82
N SER A 12 3.86 -5.27 -8.36
CA SER A 12 4.74 -4.10 -8.30
C SER A 12 4.95 -3.47 -9.67
N VAL A 13 5.10 -4.27 -10.73
CA VAL A 13 5.13 -3.79 -12.11
C VAL A 13 3.78 -3.20 -12.53
N ALA A 14 2.67 -3.89 -12.25
CA ALA A 14 1.34 -3.43 -12.64
C ALA A 14 0.87 -2.15 -11.92
N MET A 15 1.49 -1.77 -10.79
CA MET A 15 1.20 -0.49 -10.11
C MET A 15 2.02 0.69 -10.64
N LYS A 16 2.99 0.47 -11.53
CA LYS A 16 3.92 1.51 -11.98
C LYS A 16 3.38 2.25 -13.21
N PRO A 17 3.20 3.58 -13.16
CA PRO A 17 2.63 4.34 -14.27
C PRO A 17 3.50 4.35 -15.53
N ASP A 18 4.82 4.15 -15.41
CA ASP A 18 5.76 4.01 -16.52
C ASP A 18 5.67 2.65 -17.24
N LEU A 19 5.11 1.63 -16.59
CA LEU A 19 4.97 0.27 -17.14
C LEU A 19 3.52 -0.12 -17.42
N GLU A 20 2.55 0.48 -16.73
CA GLU A 20 1.12 0.24 -16.88
C GLU A 20 0.37 1.57 -17.10
N PRO A 21 0.05 1.92 -18.36
CA PRO A 21 -0.64 3.18 -18.66
C PRO A 21 -2.09 3.19 -18.19
N ASN A 22 -2.75 2.03 -18.06
CA ASN A 22 -4.15 1.94 -17.66
C ASN A 22 -4.32 2.12 -16.15
N VAL A 23 -4.94 3.23 -15.77
CA VAL A 23 -5.21 3.60 -14.38
C VAL A 23 -5.99 2.51 -13.63
N GLU A 24 -7.01 1.92 -14.26
CA GLU A 24 -7.86 0.90 -13.64
C GLU A 24 -7.05 -0.36 -13.28
N VAL A 25 -6.05 -0.70 -14.10
CA VAL A 25 -5.14 -1.81 -13.81
C VAL A 25 -4.27 -1.50 -12.61
N ARG A 26 -3.75 -0.26 -12.51
CA ARG A 26 -2.94 0.15 -11.35
C ARG A 26 -3.74 0.18 -10.05
N VAL A 27 -5.00 0.63 -10.11
CA VAL A 27 -5.95 0.58 -8.99
C VAL A 27 -6.21 -0.87 -8.58
N ALA A 28 -6.55 -1.73 -9.55
CA ALA A 28 -6.82 -3.14 -9.30
C ALA A 28 -5.60 -3.87 -8.73
N ALA A 29 -4.40 -3.59 -9.25
CA ALA A 29 -3.14 -4.14 -8.76
C ALA A 29 -2.88 -3.69 -7.31
N SER A 30 -3.10 -2.41 -7.01
CA SER A 30 -2.99 -1.86 -5.65
C SER A 30 -3.92 -2.56 -4.68
N TYR A 31 -5.18 -2.81 -5.05
CA TYR A 31 -6.10 -3.57 -4.20
C TYR A 31 -5.72 -5.05 -4.08
N ALA A 32 -5.26 -5.68 -5.16
CA ALA A 32 -4.82 -7.08 -5.14
C ALA A 32 -3.66 -7.31 -4.15
N CYS A 33 -2.83 -6.29 -3.90
CA CYS A 33 -1.81 -6.35 -2.84
C CYS A 33 -2.41 -6.65 -1.46
N ALA A 34 -3.64 -6.21 -1.14
CA ALA A 34 -4.28 -6.56 0.14
C ALA A 34 -4.50 -8.07 0.28
N ASP A 35 -4.88 -8.75 -0.81
CA ASP A 35 -5.10 -10.20 -0.80
C ASP A 35 -3.79 -10.99 -0.79
N VAL A 36 -2.75 -10.46 -1.45
CA VAL A 36 -1.40 -10.99 -1.35
C VAL A 36 -0.85 -10.82 0.07
N ALA A 37 -1.04 -9.65 0.70
CA ALA A 37 -0.60 -9.38 2.07
C ALA A 37 -1.15 -10.41 3.09
N LYS A 38 -2.41 -10.83 2.92
CA LYS A 38 -3.03 -11.88 3.75
C LYS A 38 -2.36 -13.25 3.60
N LYS A 39 -1.63 -13.49 2.51
CA LYS A 39 -0.97 -14.76 2.16
C LYS A 39 0.55 -14.75 2.37
N VAL A 40 1.18 -13.59 2.44
CA VAL A 40 2.60 -13.45 2.82
C VAL A 40 2.81 -13.88 4.28
N ARG A 41 3.91 -14.58 4.55
CA ARG A 41 4.21 -15.16 5.87
C ARG A 41 5.60 -14.83 6.39
N ASP A 42 6.49 -14.39 5.51
CA ASP A 42 7.86 -14.02 5.79
C ASP A 42 8.04 -12.49 5.76
N SER A 43 9.03 -12.00 6.51
CA SER A 43 9.34 -10.56 6.59
C SER A 43 9.80 -9.98 5.25
N GLN A 44 10.47 -10.77 4.41
CA GLN A 44 11.01 -10.29 3.13
C GLN A 44 9.87 -9.92 2.17
N GLY A 45 8.90 -10.81 1.98
CA GLY A 45 7.73 -10.55 1.17
C GLY A 45 6.90 -9.38 1.71
N ALA A 46 6.80 -9.25 3.04
CA ALA A 46 6.08 -8.14 3.66
C ALA A 46 6.76 -6.79 3.38
N ALA A 47 8.09 -6.74 3.48
CA ALA A 47 8.88 -5.56 3.18
C ALA A 47 8.86 -5.20 1.68
N SER A 48 8.94 -6.19 0.79
CA SER A 48 8.81 -5.98 -0.65
C SER A 48 7.44 -5.41 -1.02
N LEU A 49 6.36 -5.97 -0.45
CA LEU A 49 5.01 -5.50 -0.70
C LEU A 49 4.75 -4.10 -0.11
N ALA A 50 5.26 -3.83 1.09
CA ALA A 50 5.21 -2.49 1.69
C ALA A 50 5.93 -1.46 0.81
N SER A 51 7.11 -1.78 0.29
CA SER A 51 7.87 -0.89 -0.59
C SER A 51 7.16 -0.62 -1.91
N ALA A 52 6.51 -1.64 -2.49
CA ALA A 52 5.71 -1.48 -3.70
C ALA A 52 4.49 -0.56 -3.47
N LEU A 53 3.77 -0.75 -2.35
CA LEU A 53 2.63 0.11 -1.98
C LEU A 53 3.08 1.55 -1.69
N VAL A 54 4.21 1.76 -1.02
CA VAL A 54 4.79 3.09 -0.78
C VAL A 54 5.17 3.77 -2.10
N ALA A 55 5.70 3.03 -3.07
CA ALA A 55 6.00 3.58 -4.39
C ALA A 55 4.73 4.03 -5.13
N ALA A 56 3.62 3.26 -5.03
CA ALA A 56 2.34 3.60 -5.64
C ALA A 56 1.71 4.90 -5.07
N LEU A 57 2.13 5.37 -3.89
CA LEU A 57 1.70 6.66 -3.36
C LEU A 57 2.23 7.86 -4.16
N LYS A 58 3.12 7.65 -5.12
CA LYS A 58 3.62 8.70 -6.02
C LYS A 58 2.82 8.79 -7.33
N ASP A 59 1.80 7.96 -7.49
CA ASP A 59 0.95 8.00 -8.68
C ASP A 59 0.23 9.36 -8.77
N THR A 60 0.11 9.87 -10.00
CA THR A 60 -0.59 11.14 -10.25
C THR A 60 -2.10 11.00 -10.04
N VAL A 61 -2.65 9.78 -10.11
CA VAL A 61 -4.05 9.50 -9.90
C VAL A 61 -4.35 9.20 -8.43
N GLY A 62 -5.24 10.00 -7.84
CA GLY A 62 -5.64 9.86 -6.44
C GLY A 62 -6.23 8.50 -6.08
N ASP A 63 -6.99 7.86 -6.98
CA ASP A 63 -7.58 6.54 -6.74
C ASP A 63 -6.53 5.43 -6.58
N VAL A 64 -5.42 5.50 -7.33
CA VAL A 64 -4.29 4.56 -7.17
C VAL A 64 -3.67 4.73 -5.78
N ARG A 65 -3.44 5.98 -5.36
CA ARG A 65 -2.90 6.27 -4.02
C ARG A 65 -3.85 5.80 -2.92
N ALA A 66 -5.15 6.06 -3.05
CA ALA A 66 -6.16 5.63 -2.08
C ALA A 66 -6.28 4.10 -1.98
N ALA A 67 -6.18 3.39 -3.11
CA ALA A 67 -6.14 1.93 -3.15
C ALA A 67 -4.90 1.38 -2.46
N ALA A 68 -3.73 1.95 -2.74
CA ALA A 68 -2.48 1.55 -2.11
C ALA A 68 -2.52 1.74 -0.58
N LEU A 69 -3.00 2.90 -0.10
CA LEU A 69 -3.18 3.19 1.32
C LEU A 69 -4.14 2.21 1.99
N HIS A 70 -5.26 1.88 1.36
CA HIS A 70 -6.19 0.86 1.88
C HIS A 70 -5.52 -0.51 2.03
N SER A 71 -4.71 -0.91 1.04
CA SER A 71 -4.04 -2.20 1.05
C SER A 71 -2.97 -2.32 2.14
N MET A 72 -2.33 -1.22 2.53
CA MET A 72 -1.36 -1.21 3.63
C MET A 72 -1.93 -1.76 4.95
N ALA A 73 -3.23 -1.58 5.21
CA ALA A 73 -3.88 -2.10 6.42
C ALA A 73 -3.89 -3.64 6.51
N SER A 74 -3.66 -4.34 5.40
CA SER A 74 -3.67 -5.80 5.34
C SER A 74 -2.29 -6.42 5.57
N LEU A 75 -1.23 -5.61 5.67
CA LEU A 75 0.13 -6.09 5.92
C LEU A 75 0.29 -6.58 7.36
N LYS A 76 0.73 -7.83 7.50
CA LYS A 76 1.29 -8.31 8.76
C LYS A 76 2.73 -7.82 8.86
N ALA A 77 2.92 -6.76 9.63
CA ALA A 77 4.17 -6.01 9.68
C ALA A 77 4.95 -6.28 10.97
N ASP A 78 6.24 -6.60 10.84
CA ASP A 78 7.20 -6.47 11.94
C ASP A 78 7.52 -5.00 12.22
N ALA A 79 8.41 -4.72 13.18
CA ALA A 79 8.73 -3.36 13.58
C ALA A 79 9.26 -2.50 12.43
N SER A 80 10.07 -3.08 11.53
CA SER A 80 10.66 -2.36 10.40
C SER A 80 9.59 -1.96 9.39
N VAL A 81 8.74 -2.91 8.98
CA VAL A 81 7.63 -2.64 8.06
C VAL A 81 6.65 -1.64 8.68
N LYS A 82 6.35 -1.76 9.98
CA LYS A 82 5.47 -0.80 10.66
C LYS A 82 6.01 0.62 10.63
N GLN A 83 7.32 0.81 10.81
CA GLN A 83 7.93 2.14 10.77
C GLN A 83 7.80 2.75 9.37
N GLN A 84 8.09 1.98 8.32
CA GLN A 84 7.94 2.42 6.93
C GLN A 84 6.49 2.82 6.62
N LEU A 85 5.52 1.98 7.01
CA LEU A 85 4.10 2.27 6.81
C LEU A 85 3.67 3.51 7.60
N ASN A 86 4.13 3.67 8.84
CA ASN A 86 3.75 4.82 9.67
C ASN A 86 4.18 6.15 9.06
N THR A 87 5.40 6.23 8.51
CA THR A 87 5.86 7.44 7.78
C THR A 87 4.97 7.71 6.58
N ALA A 88 4.78 6.71 5.70
CA ALA A 88 3.99 6.88 4.49
C ALA A 88 2.51 7.25 4.76
N LEU A 89 1.91 6.63 5.78
CA LEU A 89 0.53 6.93 6.19
C LEU A 89 0.41 8.33 6.80
N THR A 90 1.42 8.78 7.55
CA THR A 90 1.44 10.13 8.12
C THR A 90 1.55 11.19 7.02
N ASP A 91 2.45 10.99 6.05
CA ASP A 91 2.60 11.90 4.91
C ASP A 91 1.31 11.97 4.08
N ALA A 92 0.62 10.84 3.89
CA ALA A 92 -0.64 10.77 3.16
C ALA A 92 -1.82 11.47 3.85
N LEU A 93 -1.68 11.93 5.10
CA LEU A 93 -2.70 12.77 5.74
C LEU A 93 -2.79 14.17 5.14
N ASP A 94 -1.75 14.59 4.41
CA ASP A 94 -1.68 15.88 3.70
C ASP A 94 -1.80 15.71 2.17
N ASP A 95 -2.21 14.52 1.71
CA ASP A 95 -2.48 14.24 0.29
C ASP A 95 -3.58 15.16 -0.26
N ASP A 96 -3.47 15.60 -1.53
CA ASP A 96 -4.46 16.49 -2.14
C ASP A 96 -5.82 15.82 -2.36
N TYR A 97 -5.84 14.50 -2.50
CA TYR A 97 -7.02 13.71 -2.76
C TYR A 97 -7.71 13.29 -1.46
N TYR A 98 -8.98 13.65 -1.34
CA TYR A 98 -9.79 13.40 -0.14
C TYR A 98 -9.78 11.92 0.27
N TRP A 99 -10.00 11.01 -0.68
CA TRP A 99 -10.07 9.58 -0.37
C TRP A 99 -8.72 8.97 0.00
N ALA A 100 -7.60 9.54 -0.45
CA ALA A 100 -6.28 9.12 0.00
C ALA A 100 -6.10 9.47 1.49
N ARG A 101 -6.45 10.69 1.91
CA ARG A 101 -6.39 11.09 3.33
C ARG A 101 -7.25 10.20 4.22
N GLU A 102 -8.47 9.87 3.80
CA GLU A 102 -9.37 8.99 4.57
C GLU A 102 -8.87 7.54 4.60
N ALA A 103 -8.32 7.04 3.49
CA ALA A 103 -7.68 5.72 3.44
C ALA A 103 -6.49 5.64 4.41
N ALA A 104 -5.65 6.68 4.47
CA ALA A 104 -4.53 6.75 5.39
C ALA A 104 -4.99 6.64 6.85
N LYS A 105 -5.97 7.47 7.26
CA LYS A 105 -6.56 7.41 8.62
C LYS A 105 -7.12 6.03 8.95
N ALA A 106 -7.89 5.45 8.02
CA ALA A 106 -8.49 4.13 8.21
C ALA A 106 -7.41 3.04 8.38
N SER A 107 -6.35 3.09 7.59
CA SER A 107 -5.22 2.15 7.67
C SER A 107 -4.42 2.32 8.96
N MET A 108 -4.16 3.55 9.40
CA MET A 108 -3.52 3.81 10.70
C MET A 108 -4.33 3.21 11.85
N ARG A 109 -5.65 3.44 11.88
CA ARG A 109 -6.54 2.86 12.92
C ARG A 109 -6.49 1.33 12.93
N LYS A 110 -6.54 0.69 11.76
CA LYS A 110 -6.45 -0.77 11.64
C LYS A 110 -5.10 -1.34 12.09
N LEU A 111 -4.02 -0.58 11.87
CA LEU A 111 -2.67 -0.97 12.28
C LEU A 111 -2.35 -0.59 13.74
N GLY A 112 -3.29 0.04 14.46
CA GLY A 112 -3.09 0.52 15.83
C GLY A 112 -2.10 1.70 15.92
N MET A 113 -1.94 2.45 14.84
CA MET A 113 -1.09 3.63 14.77
C MET A 113 -1.87 4.89 15.17
N ARG A 114 -1.19 5.83 15.80
CA ARG A 114 -1.79 7.11 16.21
C ARG A 114 -2.09 7.97 14.98
N VAL A 115 -3.31 8.50 14.87
CA VAL A 115 -3.66 9.54 13.90
C VAL A 115 -3.33 10.91 14.52
N PRO A 116 -2.40 11.72 13.98
CA PRO A 116 -1.93 12.95 14.63
C PRO A 116 -2.92 14.13 14.61
N LYS A 117 -3.96 14.11 13.76
CA LYS A 117 -4.86 15.24 13.48
C LYS A 117 -6.36 14.91 13.66
N GLU A 118 -6.71 14.03 14.61
CA GLU A 118 -8.11 13.83 15.02
C GLU A 118 -8.55 14.87 16.07
#